data_AF-A0A2D6RLK9-F1
#
_entry.id   AF-A0A2D6RLK9-F1
#
_cell.length_a   1.000
_cell.length_b   1.000
_cell.length_c   1.000
_cell.angle_alpha   90.00
_cell.angle_beta   90.00
_cell.angle_gamma   90.00
#
_symmetry.space_group_name_H-M   'P 1'
#
loop_
_entity.id
_entity.type
_entity.pdbx_description
1 polymer ?
#
loop_
_entity_poly.entity_id
_entity_poly.type
_entity_poly.pdbx_seq_one_letter_code
_entity_poly.pdbx_strand_id
1 'polypeptide(L)'
;MKFIIWCEFPKQTNWEKLAKWLDELNMNITTYITCTSRKDFEKQKTQINKLSKRITVNAWPILTKEKGYWFSGFTKKQDIDLLDEFKDVEIKIDVEPPIFLQDYSPFRSWFWLISSFFKKAKNKKYLQKKIEEFDKNIIVSTFPLPKFILKHWGWKKANKVSYMHYTSFVPIFLRPVYNFFYQFFIKSNKGAYFAIGLIGPGIFKMEPTYKKINEFEKDLKFLKRNKVKTALIFELSAITKRGKHWLETIKKYS
;
A
#
# COMPACT_ATOMS: atom_id res chain seq x y z
N MET A 1 -14.83 7.91 -7.20
CA MET A 1 -13.51 7.25 -7.34
C MET A 1 -13.53 6.01 -6.46
N LYS A 2 -13.05 4.86 -6.93
CA LYS A 2 -13.01 3.65 -6.08
C LYS A 2 -11.90 3.78 -5.03
N PHE A 3 -12.11 3.20 -3.86
CA PHE A 3 -11.14 3.21 -2.77
C PHE A 3 -10.77 1.80 -2.33
N ILE A 4 -9.48 1.60 -2.08
CA ILE A 4 -8.97 0.44 -1.37
C ILE A 4 -8.17 0.94 -0.17
N ILE A 5 -8.41 0.38 1.01
CA ILE A 5 -7.75 0.80 2.25
C ILE A 5 -6.80 -0.30 2.69
N TRP A 6 -5.51 -0.01 2.83
CA TRP A 6 -4.54 -0.96 3.35
C TRP A 6 -4.68 -1.11 4.85
N CYS A 7 -4.53 -2.32 5.37
CA CYS A 7 -4.58 -2.61 6.81
C CYS A 7 -3.31 -3.34 7.21
N GLU A 8 -2.30 -2.57 7.65
CA GLU A 8 -1.00 -3.12 8.05
C GLU A 8 -1.06 -3.80 9.42
N PHE A 9 -1.99 -3.36 10.29
CA PHE A 9 -2.14 -3.86 11.65
C PHE A 9 -3.56 -4.38 11.93
N PRO A 10 -3.97 -5.50 11.30
CA PRO A 10 -5.33 -6.03 11.46
C PRO A 10 -5.67 -6.36 12.91
N LYS A 11 -4.70 -6.83 13.72
CA LYS A 11 -4.89 -7.07 15.16
C LYS A 11 -5.10 -5.80 15.99
N GLN A 12 -4.68 -4.63 15.49
CA GLN A 12 -4.88 -3.34 16.16
C GLN A 12 -6.11 -2.58 15.64
N THR A 13 -6.77 -3.10 14.61
CA THR A 13 -7.95 -2.49 14.03
C THR A 13 -9.17 -2.86 14.88
N ASN A 14 -9.93 -1.85 15.31
CA ASN A 14 -11.22 -2.10 15.96
C ASN A 14 -12.28 -2.39 14.88
N TRP A 15 -12.45 -3.67 14.54
CA TRP A 15 -13.33 -4.12 13.46
C TRP A 15 -14.81 -3.93 13.75
N GLU A 16 -15.25 -4.06 15.00
CA GLU A 16 -16.65 -3.82 15.41
C GLU A 16 -17.02 -2.34 15.23
N LYS A 17 -16.14 -1.46 15.70
CA LYS A 17 -16.31 0.00 15.53
C LYS A 17 -16.34 0.38 14.05
N LEU A 18 -15.45 -0.22 13.25
CA LEU A 18 -15.43 -0.02 11.81
C LEU A 18 -16.73 -0.50 11.16
N ALA A 19 -17.19 -1.72 11.47
CA ALA A 19 -18.43 -2.29 10.95
C ALA A 19 -19.62 -1.36 11.21
N LYS A 20 -19.79 -0.93 12.47
CA LYS A 20 -20.83 0.03 12.87
C LYS A 20 -20.76 1.32 12.04
N TRP A 21 -19.58 1.91 11.88
CA TRP A 21 -19.42 3.13 11.09
C TRP A 21 -19.75 2.93 9.61
N LEU A 22 -19.38 1.78 9.03
CA LEU A 22 -19.69 1.47 7.63
C LEU A 22 -21.20 1.28 7.42
N ASP A 23 -21.90 0.69 8.38
CA ASP A 23 -23.36 0.56 8.36
C ASP A 23 -24.04 1.93 8.46
N GLU A 24 -23.65 2.76 9.43
CA GLU A 24 -24.15 4.13 9.57
C GLU A 24 -23.89 4.98 8.32
N LEU A 25 -22.76 4.76 7.66
CA LEU A 25 -22.40 5.46 6.43
C LEU A 25 -22.95 4.79 5.18
N ASN A 26 -23.64 3.64 5.26
CA ASN A 26 -24.02 2.81 4.10
C ASN A 26 -22.87 2.70 3.08
N MET A 27 -21.67 2.38 3.56
CA MET A 27 -20.42 2.42 2.79
C MET A 27 -19.80 1.03 2.69
N ASN A 28 -19.45 0.62 1.48
CA ASN A 28 -18.64 -0.59 1.27
C ASN A 28 -17.17 -0.21 1.12
N ILE A 29 -16.28 -1.02 1.69
CA ILE A 29 -14.83 -0.85 1.53
C ILE A 29 -14.19 -2.15 1.05
N THR A 30 -13.12 -2.00 0.28
CA THR A 30 -12.19 -3.10 0.00
C THR A 30 -10.92 -2.86 0.81
N THR A 31 -10.44 -3.88 1.51
CA THR A 31 -9.22 -3.83 2.32
C THR A 31 -8.30 -5.00 2.01
N TYR A 32 -7.00 -4.76 2.13
CA TYR A 32 -5.99 -5.81 2.07
C TYR A 32 -5.28 -5.85 3.42
N ILE A 33 -5.40 -6.99 4.11
CA ILE A 33 -4.90 -7.18 5.47
C ILE A 33 -3.57 -7.91 5.46
N THR A 34 -2.63 -7.51 6.32
CA THR A 34 -1.37 -8.22 6.46
C THR A 34 -1.56 -9.62 7.04
N CYS A 35 -0.87 -10.60 6.45
CA CYS A 35 -0.93 -11.99 6.88
C CYS A 35 0.40 -12.71 6.61
N THR A 36 0.75 -13.67 7.46
CA THR A 36 2.00 -14.45 7.31
C THR A 36 1.82 -15.78 6.60
N SER A 37 0.58 -16.25 6.43
CA SER A 37 0.24 -17.48 5.70
C SER A 37 -1.21 -17.44 5.21
N ARG A 38 -1.57 -18.33 4.29
CA ARG A 38 -2.96 -18.48 3.80
C ARG A 38 -3.94 -18.79 4.93
N LYS A 39 -3.52 -19.64 5.89
CA LYS A 39 -4.32 -20.02 7.06
C LYS A 39 -4.60 -18.84 7.98
N ASP A 40 -3.58 -18.01 8.23
CA ASP A 40 -3.73 -16.78 9.02
C ASP A 40 -4.72 -15.81 8.35
N PHE A 41 -4.57 -15.60 7.04
CA PHE A 41 -5.48 -14.77 6.26
C PHE A 41 -6.94 -15.24 6.34
N GLU A 42 -7.21 -16.52 6.09
CA GLU A 42 -8.58 -17.04 6.10
C GLU A 42 -9.24 -16.96 7.48
N LYS A 43 -8.47 -17.18 8.55
CA LYS A 43 -8.93 -16.97 9.92
C LYS A 43 -9.36 -15.52 10.14
N GLN A 44 -8.50 -14.55 9.79
CA GLN A 44 -8.80 -13.13 9.96
C GLN A 44 -9.98 -12.70 9.08
N LYS A 45 -10.00 -13.10 7.81
CA LYS A 45 -11.10 -12.84 6.86
C LYS A 45 -12.44 -13.36 7.38
N THR A 46 -12.48 -14.58 7.91
CA THR A 46 -13.70 -15.16 8.49
C THR A 46 -14.20 -14.34 9.67
N GLN A 47 -13.31 -13.90 10.56
CA GLN A 47 -13.68 -13.07 11.71
C GLN A 47 -14.25 -11.72 11.28
N ILE A 48 -13.59 -11.04 10.32
CA ILE A 48 -14.05 -9.74 9.81
C ILE A 48 -15.39 -9.87 9.07
N ASN A 49 -15.56 -10.91 8.26
CA ASN A 49 -16.79 -11.15 7.50
C ASN A 49 -18.00 -11.55 8.35
N LYS A 50 -17.79 -11.97 9.62
CA LYS A 50 -18.85 -12.14 10.61
C LYS A 50 -19.36 -10.80 11.15
N LEU A 51 -18.49 -9.79 11.20
CA LEU A 51 -18.82 -8.47 11.73
C LEU A 51 -19.53 -7.59 10.69
N SER A 52 -19.12 -7.64 9.42
CA SER A 52 -19.80 -6.87 8.37
C SER A 52 -19.59 -7.48 6.98
N LYS A 53 -20.67 -7.52 6.20
CA LYS A 53 -20.63 -7.87 4.76
C LYS A 53 -20.19 -6.72 3.87
N ARG A 54 -20.06 -5.50 4.42
CA ARG A 54 -19.62 -4.29 3.71
C ARG A 54 -18.11 -4.22 3.52
N ILE A 55 -17.36 -5.14 4.13
CA ILE A 55 -15.90 -5.19 4.06
C ILE A 55 -15.51 -6.34 3.14
N THR A 56 -15.00 -6.01 1.95
CA THR A 56 -14.31 -6.99 1.11
C THR A 56 -12.87 -7.12 1.59
N VAL A 57 -12.47 -8.31 2.01
CA VAL A 57 -11.15 -8.57 2.61
C VAL A 57 -10.29 -9.43 1.68
N ASN A 58 -9.15 -8.88 1.28
CA ASN A 58 -8.13 -9.49 0.44
C ASN A 58 -6.79 -9.60 1.19
N ALA A 59 -5.82 -10.32 0.63
CA ALA A 59 -4.58 -10.66 1.34
C ALA A 59 -3.44 -9.71 1.02
N TRP A 60 -2.69 -9.29 2.04
CA TRP A 60 -1.40 -8.65 1.89
C TRP A 60 -0.36 -9.56 2.55
N PRO A 61 0.15 -10.57 1.82
CA PRO A 61 1.19 -11.43 2.36
C PRO A 61 2.43 -10.61 2.71
N ILE A 62 2.95 -10.84 3.91
CA ILE A 62 4.15 -10.19 4.44
C ILE A 62 5.14 -11.24 4.96
N LEU A 63 6.41 -10.84 5.02
CA LEU A 63 7.46 -11.60 5.66
C LEU A 63 7.67 -11.11 7.09
N THR A 64 8.46 -11.87 7.86
CA THR A 64 8.94 -11.36 9.15
C THR A 64 9.90 -10.18 8.91
N LYS A 65 10.11 -9.35 9.94
CA LYS A 65 10.98 -8.16 9.84
C LYS A 65 12.42 -8.54 9.52
N GLU A 66 12.90 -9.65 10.05
CA GLU A 66 14.25 -10.18 9.84
C GLU A 66 14.48 -10.58 8.37
N LYS A 67 13.38 -10.95 7.68
CA LYS A 67 13.36 -11.27 6.25
C LYS A 67 13.10 -10.04 5.36
N GLY A 68 12.98 -8.85 5.94
CA GLY A 68 12.77 -7.59 5.22
C GLY A 68 11.32 -7.13 5.11
N TYR A 69 10.38 -7.83 5.78
CA TYR A 69 8.94 -7.51 5.90
C TYR A 69 8.10 -7.57 4.62
N TRP A 70 8.62 -7.21 3.45
CA TRP A 70 7.93 -7.26 2.15
C TRP A 70 8.64 -8.16 1.12
N PHE A 71 7.91 -8.52 0.07
CA PHE A 71 8.39 -9.33 -1.04
C PHE A 71 9.05 -8.49 -2.13
N SER A 72 10.38 -8.52 -2.20
CA SER A 72 11.14 -7.81 -3.23
C SER A 72 12.11 -8.73 -3.95
N GLY A 73 12.75 -8.25 -5.02
CA GLY A 73 13.80 -9.01 -5.70
C GLY A 73 15.03 -9.27 -4.83
N PHE A 74 15.12 -8.65 -3.64
CA PHE A 74 16.18 -8.85 -2.65
C PHE A 74 15.86 -10.00 -1.68
N THR A 75 14.60 -10.39 -1.59
CA THR A 75 14.11 -11.51 -0.79
C THR A 75 14.70 -12.84 -1.30
N LYS A 76 14.94 -13.81 -0.40
CA LYS A 76 15.42 -15.15 -0.78
C LYS A 76 14.34 -15.89 -1.59
N LYS A 77 14.74 -16.80 -2.49
CA LYS A 77 13.78 -17.55 -3.31
C LYS A 77 12.77 -18.34 -2.49
N GLN A 78 13.24 -19.04 -1.45
CA GLN A 78 12.35 -19.83 -0.56
C GLN A 78 11.30 -18.96 0.12
N ASP A 79 11.66 -17.72 0.46
CA ASP A 79 10.70 -16.78 1.04
C ASP A 79 9.72 -16.28 -0.02
N ILE A 80 10.16 -16.01 -1.26
CA ILE A 80 9.26 -15.67 -2.38
C ILE A 80 8.26 -16.80 -2.66
N ASP A 81 8.66 -18.06 -2.50
CA ASP A 81 7.80 -19.23 -2.72
C ASP A 81 6.61 -19.29 -1.76
N LEU A 82 6.65 -18.59 -0.62
CA LEU A 82 5.50 -18.43 0.27
C LEU A 82 4.30 -17.76 -0.41
N LEU A 83 4.53 -17.02 -1.50
CA LEU A 83 3.43 -16.48 -2.30
C LEU A 83 2.56 -17.60 -2.89
N ASP A 84 3.11 -18.78 -3.20
CA ASP A 84 2.37 -19.85 -3.86
C ASP A 84 1.11 -20.29 -3.12
N GLU A 85 1.05 -20.10 -1.79
CA GLU A 85 -0.14 -20.37 -0.98
C GLU A 85 -1.35 -19.47 -1.32
N PHE A 86 -1.14 -18.40 -2.09
CA PHE A 86 -2.14 -17.36 -2.35
C PHE A 86 -2.57 -17.26 -3.82
N LYS A 87 -2.24 -18.23 -4.69
CA LYS A 87 -2.50 -18.16 -6.14
C LYS A 87 -3.96 -17.92 -6.52
N ASP A 88 -4.89 -18.41 -5.69
CA ASP A 88 -6.35 -18.29 -5.85
C ASP A 88 -6.94 -17.05 -5.15
N VAL A 89 -6.11 -16.15 -4.62
CA VAL A 89 -6.51 -15.00 -3.81
C VAL A 89 -6.10 -13.70 -4.47
N GLU A 90 -6.94 -12.68 -4.37
CA GLU A 90 -6.46 -11.33 -4.64
C GLU A 90 -5.44 -10.90 -3.58
N ILE A 91 -4.21 -10.65 -4.02
CA ILE A 91 -3.09 -10.23 -3.17
C ILE A 91 -2.57 -8.83 -3.51
N LYS A 92 -1.92 -8.21 -2.52
CA LYS A 92 -1.04 -7.06 -2.68
C LYS A 92 0.37 -7.44 -2.26
N ILE A 93 1.38 -6.99 -3.00
CA ILE A 93 2.78 -7.01 -2.56
C ILE A 93 3.44 -5.66 -2.78
N ASP A 94 4.46 -5.35 -1.99
CA ASP A 94 5.34 -4.19 -2.16
C ASP A 94 6.71 -4.68 -2.62
N VAL A 95 7.18 -4.20 -3.78
CA VAL A 95 8.44 -4.68 -4.40
C VAL A 95 9.64 -3.80 -4.11
N GLU A 96 9.51 -2.95 -3.10
CA GLU A 96 10.54 -2.02 -2.67
C GLU A 96 11.67 -2.75 -1.93
N PRO A 97 12.91 -2.23 -1.98
CA PRO A 97 13.99 -2.85 -1.25
C PRO A 97 13.68 -2.86 0.25
N PRO A 98 14.04 -3.92 0.99
CA PRO A 98 13.76 -4.00 2.42
C PRO A 98 14.57 -2.95 3.18
N ILE A 99 13.91 -2.22 4.06
CA ILE A 99 14.55 -1.28 4.99
C ILE A 99 14.68 -2.01 6.33
N PHE A 100 15.90 -2.10 6.86
CA PHE A 100 16.12 -2.69 8.19
C PHE A 100 15.94 -1.62 9.26
N LEU A 101 15.33 -1.99 10.40
CA LEU A 101 14.95 -1.07 11.49
C LEU A 101 16.09 -0.16 12.00
N GLN A 102 17.34 -0.60 11.87
CA GLN A 102 18.53 0.12 12.34
C GLN A 102 18.90 1.34 11.44
N ASP A 103 18.27 1.46 10.27
CA ASP A 103 18.64 2.44 9.24
C ASP A 103 17.74 3.69 9.20
N TYR A 104 16.80 3.82 10.14
CA TYR A 104 15.84 4.92 10.17
C TYR A 104 16.44 6.20 10.78
N SER A 105 17.31 6.86 10.03
CA SER A 105 17.55 8.31 10.17
C SER A 105 17.28 8.98 8.83
N PRO A 106 16.77 10.23 8.77
CA PRO A 106 16.45 10.89 7.50
C PRO A 106 17.63 10.88 6.50
N PHE A 107 18.85 11.04 7.03
CA PHE A 107 20.09 11.00 6.25
C PHE A 107 20.43 9.57 5.78
N ARG A 108 20.33 8.56 6.66
CA ARG A 108 20.58 7.15 6.30
C ARG A 108 19.53 6.62 5.33
N SER A 109 18.26 6.99 5.48
CA SER A 109 17.20 6.62 4.53
C SER A 109 17.46 7.22 3.14
N TRP A 110 17.96 8.46 3.06
CA TRP A 110 18.39 9.06 1.80
C TRP A 110 19.57 8.33 1.17
N PHE A 111 20.61 8.03 1.96
CA PHE A 111 21.78 7.28 1.48
C PHE A 111 21.43 5.85 1.08
N TRP A 112 20.54 5.20 1.83
CA TRP A 112 20.00 3.88 1.52
C TRP A 112 19.20 3.89 0.22
N LEU A 113 18.38 4.93 -0.02
CA LEU A 113 17.63 5.07 -1.26
C LEU A 113 18.58 5.24 -2.45
N ILE A 114 19.59 6.13 -2.31
CA ILE A 114 20.65 6.34 -3.31
C ILE A 114 21.37 5.03 -3.61
N SER A 115 21.88 4.33 -2.60
CA SER A 115 22.61 3.08 -2.79
C SER A 115 21.73 1.96 -3.36
N SER A 116 20.42 1.98 -3.06
CA SER A 116 19.46 1.03 -3.62
C SER A 116 19.18 1.25 -5.11
N PHE A 117 19.33 2.48 -5.64
CA PHE A 117 19.20 2.72 -7.08
C PHE A 117 20.20 1.93 -7.91
N PHE A 118 21.43 1.73 -7.40
CA PHE A 118 22.50 1.03 -8.10
C PHE A 118 22.51 -0.48 -7.79
N LYS A 119 21.79 -0.92 -6.76
CA LYS A 119 21.81 -2.32 -6.32
C LYS A 119 20.86 -3.17 -7.16
N LYS A 120 21.42 -4.09 -7.94
CA LYS A 120 20.64 -5.10 -8.67
C LYS A 120 20.24 -6.23 -7.73
N ALA A 121 18.94 -6.47 -7.60
CA ALA A 121 18.45 -7.52 -6.73
C ALA A 121 18.70 -8.92 -7.33
N LYS A 122 19.25 -9.84 -6.51
CA LYS A 122 19.71 -11.17 -6.97
C LYS A 122 18.56 -12.01 -7.53
N ASN A 123 17.36 -11.90 -6.94
CA ASN A 123 16.20 -12.71 -7.29
C ASN A 123 15.16 -11.95 -8.12
N LYS A 124 15.54 -10.84 -8.76
CA LYS A 124 14.61 -9.99 -9.52
C LYS A 124 13.82 -10.75 -10.59
N LYS A 125 14.49 -11.60 -11.40
CA LYS A 125 13.82 -12.39 -12.45
C LYS A 125 12.88 -13.43 -11.86
N TYR A 126 13.25 -13.99 -10.70
CA TYR A 126 12.45 -14.99 -10.00
C TYR A 126 11.15 -14.39 -9.48
N LEU A 127 11.23 -13.24 -8.79
CA LEU A 127 10.05 -12.50 -8.35
C LEU A 127 9.17 -12.06 -9.54
N GLN A 128 9.78 -11.59 -10.63
CA GLN A 128 9.02 -11.20 -11.83
C GLN A 128 8.22 -12.38 -12.40
N LYS A 129 8.82 -13.58 -12.51
CA LYS A 129 8.12 -14.79 -12.93
C LYS A 129 6.98 -15.13 -11.97
N LYS A 130 7.22 -15.05 -10.66
CA LYS A 130 6.17 -15.27 -9.66
C LYS A 130 5.03 -14.28 -9.81
N ILE A 131 5.29 -12.98 -10.00
CA ILE A 131 4.24 -11.97 -10.25
C ILE A 131 3.42 -12.31 -11.49
N GLU A 132 4.06 -12.79 -12.56
CA GLU A 132 3.36 -13.20 -13.79
C GLU A 132 2.41 -14.38 -13.56
N GLU A 133 2.75 -15.33 -12.69
CA GLU A 133 1.90 -16.47 -12.33
C GLU A 133 0.59 -16.06 -11.63
N PHE A 134 0.49 -14.85 -11.06
CA PHE A 134 -0.72 -14.35 -10.40
C PHE A 134 -1.69 -13.59 -11.33
N ASP A 135 -1.29 -13.32 -12.58
CA ASP A 135 -2.09 -12.60 -13.59
C ASP A 135 -2.87 -11.37 -13.05
N LYS A 136 -4.21 -11.46 -12.94
CA LYS A 136 -5.12 -10.37 -12.53
C LYS A 136 -5.31 -10.26 -11.02
N ASN A 137 -4.81 -11.22 -10.26
CA ASN A 137 -5.04 -11.34 -8.83
C ASN A 137 -4.01 -10.59 -7.99
N ILE A 138 -2.99 -9.96 -8.59
CA ILE A 138 -1.96 -9.24 -7.86
C ILE A 138 -1.99 -7.73 -8.09
N ILE A 139 -1.94 -6.98 -6.99
CA ILE A 139 -1.58 -5.56 -6.96
C ILE A 139 -0.10 -5.45 -6.61
N VAL A 140 0.69 -4.88 -7.51
CA VAL A 140 2.10 -4.59 -7.27
C VAL A 140 2.25 -3.11 -6.89
N SER A 141 2.61 -2.86 -5.63
CA SER A 141 2.87 -1.51 -5.09
C SER A 141 4.34 -1.11 -5.22
N THR A 142 4.56 0.15 -5.57
CA THR A 142 5.92 0.70 -5.72
C THR A 142 5.96 2.24 -5.69
N PHE A 143 7.13 2.81 -5.42
CA PHE A 143 7.42 4.23 -5.61
C PHE A 143 7.32 4.69 -7.08
N PRO A 144 7.05 5.99 -7.34
CA PRO A 144 6.95 6.58 -8.68
C PRO A 144 8.33 6.78 -9.33
N LEU A 145 9.11 5.70 -9.44
CA LEU A 145 10.47 5.71 -9.99
C LEU A 145 10.51 5.26 -11.45
N PRO A 146 11.57 5.61 -12.19
CA PRO A 146 11.79 5.09 -13.54
C PRO A 146 11.74 3.56 -13.60
N LYS A 147 11.07 3.01 -14.62
CA LYS A 147 10.81 1.56 -14.75
C LYS A 147 12.08 0.71 -14.77
N PHE A 148 13.20 1.24 -15.28
CA PHE A 148 14.46 0.50 -15.30
C PHE A 148 14.96 0.21 -13.87
N ILE A 149 14.90 1.20 -12.97
CA ILE A 149 15.23 1.07 -11.54
C ILE A 149 14.32 0.03 -10.90
N LEU A 150 13.01 0.18 -11.09
CA LEU A 150 12.04 -0.75 -10.53
C LEU A 150 12.29 -2.20 -10.99
N LYS A 151 12.64 -2.40 -12.27
CA LYS A 151 13.04 -3.71 -12.81
C LYS A 151 14.30 -4.27 -12.14
N HIS A 152 15.21 -3.44 -11.61
CA HIS A 152 16.35 -3.91 -10.82
C HIS A 152 15.92 -4.47 -9.46
N TRP A 153 14.82 -3.98 -8.90
CA TRP A 153 14.25 -4.42 -7.63
C TRP A 153 13.27 -5.59 -7.78
N GLY A 154 13.03 -6.08 -8.99
CA GLY A 154 12.10 -7.19 -9.26
C GLY A 154 10.68 -6.76 -9.61
N TRP A 155 10.43 -5.47 -9.81
CA TRP A 155 9.15 -5.01 -10.33
C TRP A 155 8.90 -5.58 -11.73
N LYS A 156 7.69 -6.08 -11.93
CA LYS A 156 7.09 -6.40 -13.24
C LYS A 156 5.82 -5.59 -13.36
N LYS A 157 5.49 -5.15 -14.58
CA LYS A 157 4.17 -4.62 -14.87
C LYS A 157 3.14 -5.74 -14.67
N ALA A 158 2.35 -5.66 -13.60
CA ALA A 158 1.15 -6.45 -13.41
C ALA A 158 -0.07 -5.74 -14.03
N ASN A 159 -1.22 -6.42 -14.05
CA ASN A 159 -2.48 -5.82 -14.47
C ASN A 159 -2.92 -4.67 -13.54
N LYS A 160 -2.65 -4.82 -12.24
CA LYS A 160 -2.92 -3.80 -11.21
C LYS A 160 -1.59 -3.32 -10.63
N VAL A 161 -1.21 -2.08 -10.94
CA VAL A 161 -0.01 -1.43 -10.37
C VAL A 161 -0.44 -0.27 -9.51
N SER A 162 0.15 -0.18 -8.33
CA SER A 162 -0.09 0.87 -7.34
C SER A 162 1.17 1.73 -7.22
N TYR A 163 1.00 3.05 -7.36
CA TYR A 163 2.08 4.02 -7.16
C TYR A 163 1.86 4.84 -5.91
N MET A 164 2.92 5.01 -5.12
CA MET A 164 2.88 5.80 -3.89
C MET A 164 2.98 7.30 -4.20
N HIS A 165 1.89 8.03 -3.96
CA HIS A 165 1.76 9.49 -3.94
C HIS A 165 1.84 10.00 -2.49
N TYR A 166 2.92 9.65 -1.80
CA TYR A 166 3.10 9.89 -0.37
C TYR A 166 3.52 11.34 -0.07
N THR A 167 2.64 12.29 -0.40
CA THR A 167 2.77 13.72 -0.11
C THR A 167 3.06 14.03 1.36
N SER A 168 2.66 13.14 2.29
CA SER A 168 2.95 13.30 3.72
C SER A 168 4.45 13.29 4.02
N PHE A 169 5.25 12.60 3.20
CA PHE A 169 6.71 12.58 3.28
C PHE A 169 7.37 13.82 2.65
N VAL A 170 6.59 14.63 1.92
CA VAL A 170 7.09 15.82 1.23
C VAL A 170 6.81 17.06 2.08
N PRO A 171 7.84 17.87 2.39
CA PRO A 171 7.66 19.15 3.08
C PRO A 171 6.60 20.02 2.40
N ILE A 172 5.77 20.70 3.19
CA ILE A 172 4.58 21.41 2.70
C ILE A 172 4.90 22.37 1.54
N PHE A 173 6.02 23.09 1.62
CA PHE A 173 6.45 24.05 0.60
C PHE A 173 6.89 23.39 -0.72
N LEU A 174 7.29 22.11 -0.72
CA LEU A 174 7.64 21.34 -1.92
C LEU A 174 6.46 20.57 -2.53
N ARG A 175 5.34 20.45 -1.82
CA ARG A 175 4.15 19.71 -2.29
C ARG A 175 3.60 20.23 -3.63
N PRO A 176 3.58 21.54 -3.95
CA PRO A 176 3.13 22.02 -5.26
C PRO A 176 3.98 21.48 -6.42
N VAL A 177 5.30 21.51 -6.29
CA VAL A 177 6.25 21.00 -7.30
C VAL A 177 6.11 19.49 -7.44
N TYR A 178 6.03 18.78 -6.30
CA TYR A 178 5.81 17.34 -6.29
C TYR A 178 4.49 16.96 -6.99
N ASN A 179 3.40 17.68 -6.71
CA ASN A 179 2.10 17.44 -7.33
C ASN A 179 2.09 17.78 -8.83
N PHE A 180 2.84 18.80 -9.25
CA PHE A 180 3.01 19.12 -10.67
C PHE A 180 3.70 17.96 -11.40
N PHE A 181 4.82 17.46 -10.88
CA PHE A 181 5.47 16.25 -11.40
C PHE A 181 4.49 15.05 -11.43
N TYR A 182 3.78 14.82 -10.32
CA TYR A 182 2.90 13.68 -10.16
C TYR A 182 1.70 13.73 -11.11
N GLN A 183 1.23 14.93 -11.49
CA GLN A 183 0.20 15.10 -12.50
C GLN A 183 0.63 14.51 -13.87
N PHE A 184 1.86 14.76 -14.31
CA PHE A 184 2.38 14.12 -15.53
C PHE A 184 2.56 12.62 -15.34
N PHE A 185 3.03 12.21 -14.17
CA PHE A 185 3.19 10.80 -13.85
C PHE A 185 1.86 10.02 -13.92
N ILE A 186 0.76 10.58 -13.40
CA ILE A 186 -0.60 10.01 -13.52
C ILE A 186 -1.00 9.88 -14.99
N LYS A 187 -0.78 10.94 -15.79
CA LYS A 187 -1.11 10.94 -17.23
C LYS A 187 -0.35 9.85 -18.00
N SER A 188 0.90 9.59 -17.64
CA SER A 188 1.75 8.55 -18.26
C SER A 188 1.44 7.14 -17.79
N ASN A 189 0.71 6.98 -16.68
CA ASN A 189 0.36 5.69 -16.09
C ASN A 189 -1.16 5.52 -15.96
N LYS A 190 -1.89 5.77 -17.06
CA LYS A 190 -3.35 5.59 -17.12
C LYS A 190 -3.75 4.18 -16.69
N GLY A 191 -4.74 4.09 -15.81
CA GLY A 191 -5.26 2.83 -15.28
C GLY A 191 -4.53 2.31 -14.04
N ALA A 192 -3.39 2.89 -13.65
CA ALA A 192 -2.75 2.59 -12.38
C ALA A 192 -3.56 3.11 -11.18
N TYR A 193 -3.26 2.56 -10.01
CA TYR A 193 -3.81 2.98 -8.73
C TYR A 193 -2.82 3.93 -8.05
N PHE A 194 -3.33 4.84 -7.23
CA PHE A 194 -2.49 5.85 -6.59
C PHE A 194 -2.76 5.89 -5.09
N ALA A 195 -1.72 5.61 -4.29
CA ALA A 195 -1.78 5.61 -2.84
C ALA A 195 -1.42 7.00 -2.31
N ILE A 196 -2.33 7.67 -1.61
CA ILE A 196 -2.04 8.98 -1.01
C ILE A 196 -1.17 8.84 0.23
N GLY A 197 -0.76 9.97 0.82
CA GLY A 197 -0.01 10.02 2.07
C GLY A 197 -0.67 9.29 3.24
N LEU A 198 0.06 9.21 4.35
CA LEU A 198 -0.28 8.30 5.43
C LEU A 198 -1.19 8.96 6.49
N ILE A 199 -2.27 8.28 6.84
CA ILE A 199 -3.16 8.64 7.96
C ILE A 199 -2.50 8.26 9.29
N GLY A 200 -1.80 7.13 9.34
CA GLY A 200 -1.06 6.65 10.50
C GLY A 200 0.30 6.10 10.09
N PRO A 201 1.24 5.98 11.05
CA PRO A 201 2.58 5.55 10.73
C PRO A 201 2.59 4.04 10.47
N GLY A 202 3.52 3.61 9.62
CA GLY A 202 3.68 2.23 9.21
C GLY A 202 4.41 1.38 10.24
N ILE A 203 5.05 0.32 9.77
CA ILE A 203 5.76 -0.67 10.59
C ILE A 203 6.97 -0.08 11.33
N PHE A 204 7.55 1.01 10.82
CA PHE A 204 8.72 1.67 11.43
C PHE A 204 8.34 2.76 12.44
N LYS A 205 7.06 3.16 12.51
CA LYS A 205 6.53 4.13 13.48
C LYS A 205 7.10 5.55 13.38
N MET A 206 7.93 5.82 12.38
CA MET A 206 8.60 7.11 12.15
C MET A 206 8.12 7.81 10.88
N GLU A 207 7.24 7.17 10.11
CA GLU A 207 6.76 7.70 8.85
C GLU A 207 5.93 8.98 9.07
N PRO A 208 6.19 10.05 8.28
CA PRO A 208 5.38 11.27 8.34
C PRO A 208 3.92 11.00 7.97
N THR A 209 3.02 11.46 8.85
CA THR A 209 1.57 11.32 8.70
C THR A 209 0.88 12.67 8.54
N TYR A 210 -0.32 12.66 7.96
CA TYR A 210 -1.18 13.84 7.92
C TYR A 210 -1.46 14.34 9.33
N LYS A 211 -1.15 15.62 9.58
CA LYS A 211 -1.48 16.25 10.87
C LYS A 211 -2.95 16.66 10.89
N LYS A 212 -3.48 17.16 9.79
CA LYS A 212 -4.86 17.63 9.65
C LYS A 212 -5.61 16.90 8.53
N ILE A 213 -6.93 16.70 8.70
CA ILE A 213 -7.76 16.07 7.67
C ILE A 213 -7.78 16.84 6.34
N ASN A 214 -7.64 18.18 6.38
CA ASN A 214 -7.56 18.99 5.17
C ASN A 214 -6.36 18.66 4.28
N GLU A 215 -5.28 18.11 4.83
CA GLU A 215 -4.14 17.65 4.02
C GLU A 215 -4.51 16.40 3.21
N PHE A 216 -5.16 15.44 3.87
CA PHE A 216 -5.71 14.24 3.25
C PHE A 216 -6.76 14.59 2.18
N GLU A 217 -7.67 15.53 2.48
CA GLU A 217 -8.68 15.97 1.54
C GLU A 217 -8.06 16.64 0.29
N LYS A 218 -6.98 17.41 0.45
CA LYS A 218 -6.25 18.01 -0.68
C LYS A 218 -5.73 16.94 -1.65
N ASP A 219 -5.22 15.83 -1.13
CA ASP A 219 -4.71 14.75 -1.98
C ASP A 219 -5.83 13.98 -2.66
N LEU A 220 -6.94 13.72 -1.97
CA LEU A 220 -8.13 13.15 -2.60
C LEU A 220 -8.67 14.04 -3.73
N LYS A 221 -8.71 15.36 -3.51
CA LYS A 221 -9.11 16.34 -4.52
C LYS A 221 -8.14 16.36 -5.70
N PHE A 222 -6.84 16.26 -5.43
CA PHE A 222 -5.80 16.17 -6.46
C PHE A 222 -5.99 14.93 -7.33
N LEU A 223 -6.17 13.74 -6.75
CA LEU A 223 -6.41 12.51 -7.51
C LEU A 223 -7.70 12.58 -8.32
N LYS A 224 -8.80 13.07 -7.73
CA LYS A 224 -10.10 13.23 -8.42
C LYS A 224 -10.00 14.18 -9.61
N ARG A 225 -9.35 15.33 -9.44
CA ARG A 225 -9.10 16.32 -10.53
C ARG A 225 -8.29 15.72 -11.68
N ASN A 226 -7.35 14.82 -11.37
CA ASN A 226 -6.53 14.12 -12.35
C ASN A 226 -7.18 12.83 -12.89
N LYS A 227 -8.48 12.65 -12.67
CA LYS A 227 -9.30 11.53 -13.21
C LYS A 227 -8.77 10.15 -12.81
N VAL A 228 -8.18 10.04 -11.62
CA VAL A 228 -7.77 8.75 -11.04
C VAL A 228 -9.03 7.92 -10.74
N LYS A 229 -9.05 6.67 -11.21
CA LYS A 229 -10.19 5.77 -11.03
C LYS A 229 -10.18 5.07 -9.68
N THR A 230 -9.00 4.71 -9.19
CA THR A 230 -8.80 3.99 -7.92
C THR A 230 -7.73 4.68 -7.07
N ALA A 231 -8.14 5.13 -5.89
CA ALA A 231 -7.24 5.67 -4.88
C ALA A 231 -7.02 4.65 -3.76
N LEU A 232 -5.82 4.67 -3.19
CA LEU A 232 -5.43 3.75 -2.13
C LEU A 232 -5.09 4.55 -0.87
N ILE A 233 -5.48 4.03 0.29
CA ILE A 233 -5.39 4.75 1.55
C ILE A 233 -4.64 3.89 2.56
N PHE A 234 -3.62 4.47 3.18
CA PHE A 234 -2.85 3.84 4.25
C PHE A 234 -3.05 4.60 5.57
N GLU A 235 -3.49 4.01 6.67
CA GLU A 235 -3.94 2.62 6.85
C GLU A 235 -5.18 2.55 7.77
N LEU A 236 -5.95 1.47 7.62
CA LEU A 236 -7.26 1.28 8.22
C LEU A 236 -7.25 1.37 9.75
N SER A 237 -6.22 0.83 10.40
CA SER A 237 -6.13 0.87 11.86
C SER A 237 -6.06 2.32 12.36
N ALA A 238 -5.30 3.17 11.66
CA ALA A 238 -5.22 4.60 11.94
C ALA A 238 -6.57 5.32 11.81
N ILE A 239 -7.40 4.96 10.82
CA ILE A 239 -8.76 5.50 10.67
C ILE A 239 -9.60 5.18 11.91
N THR A 240 -9.60 3.92 12.38
CA THR A 240 -10.38 3.52 13.56
C THR A 240 -9.96 4.22 14.85
N LYS A 241 -8.66 4.55 14.96
CA LYS A 241 -8.09 5.32 16.08
C LYS A 241 -8.41 6.82 15.98
N ARG A 242 -8.30 7.41 14.79
CA ARG A 242 -8.45 8.87 14.59
C ARG A 242 -9.90 9.33 14.49
N GLY A 243 -10.82 8.49 14.02
CA GLY A 243 -12.25 8.79 14.04
C GLY A 243 -12.98 8.64 12.71
N LYS A 244 -14.30 8.56 12.79
CA LYS A 244 -15.23 8.33 11.68
C LYS A 244 -15.13 9.38 10.56
N HIS A 245 -14.79 10.62 10.89
CA HIS A 245 -14.66 11.74 9.95
C HIS A 245 -13.68 11.47 8.79
N TRP A 246 -12.70 10.57 8.99
CA TRP A 246 -11.83 10.11 7.90
C TRP A 246 -12.58 9.27 6.87
N LEU A 247 -13.47 8.35 7.29
CA LEU A 247 -14.32 7.57 6.39
C LEU A 247 -15.36 8.46 5.68
N GLU A 248 -15.94 9.43 6.39
CA GLU A 248 -16.87 10.40 5.81
C GLU A 248 -16.21 11.20 4.69
N THR A 249 -14.96 11.60 4.90
CA THR A 249 -14.16 12.26 3.88
C THR A 249 -13.91 11.33 2.70
N ILE A 250 -13.58 10.06 2.91
CA ILE A 250 -13.42 9.10 1.79
C ILE A 250 -14.73 8.95 1.00
N LYS A 251 -15.86 8.81 1.70
CA LYS A 251 -17.19 8.68 1.09
C LYS A 251 -17.53 9.88 0.21
N LYS A 252 -17.21 11.11 0.64
CA LYS A 252 -17.41 12.34 -0.15
C LYS A 252 -16.72 12.32 -1.51
N TYR A 253 -15.62 11.59 -1.65
CA TYR A 253 -14.84 11.48 -2.89
C TYR A 253 -15.08 10.16 -3.64
N SER A 254 -15.93 9.29 -3.11
CA SER A 254 -16.27 7.98 -3.70
C SER A 254 -17.06 8.11 -4.99
#